data_AF-A0A4Q7YHD2-F1
#
_entry.id   AF-A0A4Q7YHD2-F1
#
_cell.length_a   1.000
_cell.length_b   1.000
_cell.length_c   1.000
_cell.angle_alpha   90.00
_cell.angle_beta   90.00
_cell.angle_gamma   90.00
#
_symmetry.space_group_name_H-M   'P 1'
#
loop_
_entity.id
_entity.type
_entity.pdbx_description
1 polymer ?
#
loop_
_entity_poly.entity_id
_entity_poly.type
_entity_poly.pdbx_seq_one_letter_code
_entity_poly.pdbx_strand_id
1 'polypeptide(L)'
;MTLAIDPTETTAAAPAPLSDLVARDAREFGVYARTGGWAFALMVARSVRPGGQAAGETPKVSAKEFAELAECSPERVMRYYRAWDRAADDGLVPQFETLEPGQDVQLPDSDAWLSYYSARSSATSERGTAIAEAAEAEGIRPTKALEVAENPTALRAAILADPSTARAARSALLDRIREDPELQAELARDVVRTDDLKKAVATESRAADKIGYVRQIAESGQIRTPAGQTVEAPAELREEAERHLSLIDGLEDDEDTGEWAVEAYDTLKTLVADTVEADPELRVRERRTKFYGSLQKATRAFEELTFDDAGDFYEDDMVRRLEELQQAIGSCLTALRGAAGVRP
;
A
#
# COMPACT_ATOMS: atom_id res chain seq x y z
N MET A 1 -17.99 20.37 -88.77
CA MET A 1 -18.89 20.95 -87.76
C MET A 1 -19.79 19.84 -87.29
N THR A 2 -19.44 19.22 -86.17
CA THR A 2 -20.09 18.03 -85.64
C THR A 2 -20.80 18.46 -84.35
N LEU A 3 -22.13 18.42 -84.35
CA LEU A 3 -22.97 18.73 -83.20
C LEU A 3 -22.85 17.59 -82.18
N ALA A 4 -22.25 17.89 -81.03
CA ALA A 4 -22.26 17.02 -79.86
C ALA A 4 -23.51 17.34 -79.04
N ILE A 5 -24.32 16.31 -78.82
CA ILE A 5 -25.57 16.31 -78.07
C ILE A 5 -25.23 16.19 -76.57
N ASP A 6 -25.83 17.07 -75.77
CA ASP A 6 -25.78 17.11 -74.31
C ASP A 6 -26.19 15.79 -73.65
N PRO A 7 -25.44 15.27 -72.66
CA PRO A 7 -25.95 14.24 -71.78
C PRO A 7 -26.54 14.87 -70.52
N THR A 8 -27.87 14.92 -70.52
CA THR A 8 -28.71 14.46 -69.40
C THR A 8 -28.51 15.15 -68.04
N GLU A 9 -29.32 16.18 -67.81
CA GLU A 9 -29.77 16.59 -66.48
C GLU A 9 -30.27 15.35 -65.70
N THR A 10 -29.44 14.91 -64.75
CA THR A 10 -29.86 14.01 -63.70
C THR A 10 -30.84 14.76 -62.83
N THR A 11 -32.12 14.63 -63.16
CA THR A 11 -33.22 15.05 -62.30
C THR A 11 -33.14 14.20 -61.04
N ALA A 12 -32.56 14.76 -59.98
CA ALA A 12 -32.56 14.17 -58.65
C ALA A 12 -34.02 13.95 -58.24
N ALA A 13 -34.43 12.68 -58.24
CA ALA A 13 -35.73 12.26 -57.78
C ALA A 13 -35.94 12.77 -56.35
N ALA A 14 -37.02 13.53 -56.14
CA ALA A 14 -37.47 13.89 -54.81
C ALA A 14 -37.62 12.62 -53.95
N PRO A 15 -37.18 12.62 -52.68
CA PRO A 15 -37.31 11.45 -51.83
C PRO A 15 -38.80 11.09 -51.71
N ALA A 16 -39.11 9.81 -51.94
CA ALA A 16 -40.44 9.26 -51.73
C ALA A 16 -40.96 9.63 -50.33
N PRO A 17 -42.27 9.86 -50.14
CA PRO A 17 -42.81 10.20 -48.84
C PRO A 17 -42.41 9.11 -47.85
N LEU A 18 -41.64 9.49 -46.82
CA LEU A 18 -41.30 8.63 -45.69
C LEU A 18 -42.60 8.02 -45.19
N SER A 19 -42.61 6.70 -44.96
CA SER A 19 -43.84 6.06 -44.47
C SER A 19 -44.28 6.75 -43.18
N ASP A 20 -45.58 7.01 -43.03
CA ASP A 20 -46.12 7.72 -41.87
C ASP A 20 -45.70 7.08 -40.53
N LEU A 21 -45.42 5.77 -40.56
CA LEU A 21 -44.86 5.01 -39.43
C LEU A 21 -43.42 5.42 -39.12
N VAL A 22 -42.53 5.47 -40.11
CA VAL A 22 -41.13 5.92 -39.91
C VAL A 22 -41.09 7.39 -39.49
N ALA A 23 -41.96 8.24 -40.04
CA ALA A 23 -42.06 9.64 -39.64
C ALA A 23 -42.63 9.82 -38.22
N ARG A 24 -43.45 8.88 -37.73
CA ARG A 24 -43.90 8.83 -36.35
C ARG A 24 -42.79 8.35 -35.43
N ASP A 25 -42.14 7.23 -35.77
CA ASP A 25 -41.04 6.66 -34.99
C ASP A 25 -39.87 7.66 -34.89
N ALA A 26 -39.54 8.38 -35.97
CA ALA A 26 -38.52 9.43 -35.96
C ALA A 26 -38.90 10.64 -35.08
N ARG A 27 -40.19 10.98 -34.99
CA ARG A 27 -40.68 12.03 -34.10
C ARG A 27 -40.66 11.58 -32.64
N GLU A 28 -41.11 10.36 -32.35
CA GLU A 28 -41.08 9.76 -31.01
C GLU A 28 -39.63 9.57 -30.53
N PHE A 29 -38.74 9.07 -31.39
CA PHE A 29 -37.29 8.98 -31.14
C PHE A 29 -36.68 10.37 -30.94
N GLY A 30 -37.07 11.37 -31.74
CA GLY A 30 -36.58 12.74 -31.60
C GLY A 30 -36.99 13.41 -30.29
N VAL A 31 -38.18 13.11 -29.77
CA VAL A 31 -38.60 13.55 -28.42
C VAL A 31 -37.73 12.86 -27.37
N TYR A 32 -37.56 11.54 -27.46
CA TYR A 32 -36.72 10.78 -26.53
C TYR A 32 -35.25 11.23 -26.55
N ALA A 33 -34.69 11.52 -27.73
CA ALA A 33 -33.33 12.01 -27.88
C ALA A 33 -33.12 13.41 -27.31
N ARG A 34 -34.13 14.30 -27.43
CA ARG A 34 -34.08 15.67 -26.88
C ARG A 34 -34.31 15.73 -25.37
N THR A 35 -35.14 14.85 -24.80
CA THR A 35 -35.41 14.86 -23.35
C THR A 35 -34.53 13.90 -22.58
N GLY A 36 -33.94 12.89 -23.24
CA GLY A 36 -33.07 11.91 -22.60
C GLY A 36 -33.73 11.24 -21.38
N GLY A 37 -32.94 11.01 -20.33
CA GLY A 37 -33.43 10.40 -19.09
C GLY A 37 -34.34 11.29 -18.24
N TRP A 38 -34.51 12.58 -18.58
CA TRP A 38 -35.45 13.47 -17.90
C TRP A 38 -36.89 12.96 -17.96
N ALA A 39 -37.29 12.30 -19.06
CA ALA A 39 -38.63 11.76 -19.19
C ALA A 39 -38.91 10.64 -18.18
N PHE A 40 -37.92 9.75 -17.96
CA PHE A 40 -38.00 8.72 -16.92
C PHE A 40 -37.98 9.32 -15.52
N ALA A 41 -37.16 10.35 -15.32
CA ALA A 41 -37.08 11.06 -14.05
C ALA A 41 -38.39 11.77 -13.72
N LEU A 42 -39.06 12.40 -14.69
CA LEU A 42 -40.38 13.01 -14.52
C LEU A 42 -41.44 11.96 -14.17
N MET A 43 -41.44 10.81 -14.84
CA MET A 43 -42.35 9.70 -14.52
C MET A 43 -42.18 9.23 -13.08
N VAL A 44 -40.94 9.13 -12.60
CA VAL A 44 -40.64 8.82 -11.20
C VAL A 44 -41.09 9.96 -10.27
N ALA A 45 -40.69 11.20 -10.55
CA ALA A 45 -40.97 12.35 -9.68
C ALA A 45 -42.48 12.62 -9.50
N ARG A 46 -43.29 12.41 -10.55
CA ARG A 46 -44.74 12.61 -10.50
C ARG A 46 -45.52 11.44 -9.89
N SER A 47 -44.92 10.24 -9.81
CA SER A 47 -45.63 9.02 -9.43
C SER A 47 -45.12 8.38 -8.13
N VAL A 48 -43.89 8.69 -7.72
CA VAL A 48 -43.22 8.07 -6.57
C VAL A 48 -43.16 9.02 -5.39
N ARG A 49 -43.52 8.50 -4.22
CA ARG A 49 -43.42 9.19 -2.94
C ARG A 49 -42.00 9.06 -2.35
N PRO A 50 -41.40 10.13 -1.83
CA PRO A 50 -40.16 10.05 -1.07
C PRO A 50 -40.31 9.18 0.18
N GLY A 51 -39.22 8.55 0.62
CA GLY A 51 -39.18 7.86 1.90
C GLY A 51 -39.37 8.85 3.05
N GLY A 52 -40.53 8.78 3.73
CA GLY A 52 -40.83 9.63 4.90
C GLY A 52 -42.30 10.07 5.00
N GLN A 53 -43.04 10.12 3.88
CA GLN A 53 -44.46 10.53 3.87
C GLN A 53 -45.41 9.32 4.05
N ALA A 54 -46.43 9.46 4.90
CA ALA A 54 -47.34 8.39 5.26
C ALA A 54 -48.24 7.96 4.09
N ALA A 55 -48.65 6.68 4.08
CA ALA A 55 -49.62 6.18 3.11
C ALA A 55 -50.98 6.89 3.28
N GLY A 56 -51.41 7.60 2.23
CA GLY A 56 -52.71 8.27 2.16
C GLY A 56 -52.66 9.80 2.04
N GLU A 57 -51.51 10.44 2.23
CA GLU A 57 -51.37 11.91 2.13
C GLU A 57 -51.20 12.41 0.69
N THR A 58 -50.71 11.55 -0.21
CA THR A 58 -50.46 11.87 -1.63
C THR A 58 -51.03 10.78 -2.53
N PRO A 59 -51.49 11.08 -3.76
CA PRO A 59 -51.89 10.09 -4.75
C PRO A 59 -50.70 9.28 -5.34
N LYS A 60 -49.48 9.50 -4.86
CA LYS A 60 -48.24 8.81 -5.29
C LYS A 60 -48.03 7.48 -4.57
N VAL A 61 -47.37 6.54 -5.25
CA VAL A 61 -47.04 5.19 -4.76
C VAL A 61 -45.62 5.12 -4.18
N SER A 62 -45.30 4.04 -3.46
CA SER A 62 -43.93 3.83 -2.98
C SER A 62 -42.97 3.49 -4.13
N ALA A 63 -41.67 3.75 -3.95
CA ALA A 63 -40.64 3.38 -4.94
C ALA A 63 -40.62 1.87 -5.23
N LYS A 64 -40.94 1.04 -4.23
CA LYS A 64 -41.03 -0.42 -4.37
C LYS A 64 -42.21 -0.84 -5.24
N GLU A 65 -43.39 -0.28 -4.97
CA GLU A 65 -44.61 -0.55 -5.74
C GLU A 65 -44.49 -0.06 -7.18
N PHE A 66 -43.89 1.12 -7.40
CA PHE A 66 -43.60 1.62 -8.75
C PHE A 66 -42.62 0.71 -9.51
N ALA A 67 -41.57 0.23 -8.83
CA ALA A 67 -40.63 -0.72 -9.40
C ALA A 67 -41.28 -2.05 -9.79
N GLU A 68 -42.18 -2.57 -8.94
CA GLU A 68 -42.95 -3.79 -9.23
C GLU A 68 -43.86 -3.60 -10.47
N LEU A 69 -44.58 -2.48 -10.56
CA LEU A 69 -45.43 -2.15 -11.71
C LEU A 69 -44.63 -1.93 -13.02
N ALA A 70 -43.42 -1.38 -12.90
CA ALA A 70 -42.54 -1.09 -14.03
C ALA A 70 -41.56 -2.24 -14.37
N GLU A 71 -41.69 -3.40 -13.69
CA GLU A 71 -40.81 -4.57 -13.86
C GLU A 71 -39.30 -4.21 -13.75
N CYS A 72 -38.94 -3.37 -12.78
CA CYS A 72 -37.55 -2.93 -12.58
C CYS A 72 -37.14 -2.94 -11.10
N SER A 73 -35.87 -2.62 -10.80
CA SER A 73 -35.41 -2.59 -9.41
C SER A 73 -35.78 -1.27 -8.70
N PRO A 74 -36.15 -1.29 -7.40
CA PRO A 74 -36.37 -0.07 -6.62
C PRO A 74 -35.15 0.87 -6.60
N GLU A 75 -33.93 0.33 -6.66
CA GLU A 75 -32.70 1.13 -6.78
C GLU A 75 -32.63 1.93 -8.08
N ARG A 76 -33.10 1.34 -9.19
CA ARG A 76 -33.17 2.05 -10.48
C ARG A 76 -34.14 3.22 -10.38
N VAL A 77 -35.32 3.01 -9.79
CA VAL A 77 -36.31 4.07 -9.54
C VAL A 77 -35.71 5.18 -8.67
N MET A 78 -35.06 4.82 -7.57
CA MET A 78 -34.45 5.79 -6.65
C MET A 78 -33.27 6.57 -7.28
N ARG A 79 -32.58 6.01 -8.27
CA ARG A 79 -31.53 6.73 -9.01
C ARG A 79 -32.10 7.88 -9.86
N TYR A 80 -33.21 7.62 -10.57
CA TYR A 80 -33.92 8.67 -11.30
C TYR A 80 -34.52 9.71 -10.35
N TYR A 81 -35.07 9.27 -9.21
CA TYR A 81 -35.53 10.17 -8.15
C TYR A 81 -34.43 11.11 -7.68
N ARG A 82 -33.26 10.59 -7.27
CA ARG A 82 -32.15 11.40 -6.75
C ARG A 82 -31.58 12.37 -7.80
N ALA A 83 -31.56 11.96 -9.06
CA ALA A 83 -31.14 12.84 -10.15
C ALA A 83 -32.12 14.00 -10.35
N TRP A 84 -33.45 13.74 -10.27
CA TRP A 84 -34.47 14.78 -10.30
C TRP A 84 -34.38 15.72 -9.09
N ASP A 85 -34.21 15.16 -7.89
CA ASP A 85 -34.14 15.89 -6.63
C ASP A 85 -32.98 16.91 -6.65
N ARG A 86 -31.79 16.47 -7.05
CA ARG A 86 -30.62 17.36 -7.22
C ARG A 86 -30.85 18.45 -8.26
N ALA A 87 -31.49 18.11 -9.37
CA ALA A 87 -31.82 19.10 -10.40
C ALA A 87 -32.89 20.09 -9.93
N ALA A 88 -33.80 19.67 -9.03
CA ALA A 88 -34.80 20.53 -8.43
C ALA A 88 -34.19 21.47 -7.38
N ASP A 89 -33.21 21.01 -6.61
CA ASP A 89 -32.42 21.84 -5.69
C ASP A 89 -31.70 22.98 -6.44
N ASP A 90 -31.20 22.69 -7.64
CA ASP A 90 -30.57 23.67 -8.54
C ASP A 90 -31.59 24.54 -9.32
N GLY A 91 -32.90 24.35 -9.07
CA GLY A 91 -33.99 25.11 -9.69
C GLY A 91 -34.23 24.82 -11.18
N LEU A 92 -33.63 23.73 -11.70
CA LEU A 92 -33.70 23.35 -13.11
C LEU A 92 -35.04 22.69 -13.47
N VAL A 93 -35.62 21.97 -12.51
CA VAL A 93 -36.92 21.28 -12.62
C VAL A 93 -37.77 21.53 -11.37
N PRO A 94 -39.11 21.37 -11.43
CA PRO A 94 -39.96 21.54 -10.26
C PRO A 94 -39.67 20.51 -9.15
N GLN A 95 -39.84 20.93 -7.90
CA GLN A 95 -39.73 20.02 -6.75
C GLN A 95 -40.80 18.94 -6.78
N PHE A 96 -40.46 17.76 -6.26
CA PHE A 96 -41.34 16.59 -6.30
C PHE A 96 -42.70 16.84 -5.64
N GLU A 97 -42.78 17.61 -4.55
CA GLU A 97 -44.04 17.90 -3.84
C GLU A 97 -45.05 18.66 -4.70
N THR A 98 -44.54 19.41 -5.67
CA THR A 98 -45.36 20.25 -6.58
C THR A 98 -45.90 19.48 -7.78
N LEU A 99 -45.50 18.22 -7.95
CA LEU A 99 -45.84 17.39 -9.11
C LEU A 99 -46.95 16.39 -8.77
N GLU A 100 -48.00 16.36 -9.59
CA GLU A 100 -49.08 15.38 -9.51
C GLU A 100 -48.94 14.26 -10.56
N PRO A 101 -49.43 13.03 -10.29
CA PRO A 101 -49.44 11.96 -11.28
C PRO A 101 -50.11 12.40 -12.58
N GLY A 102 -49.42 12.20 -13.71
CA GLY A 102 -49.92 12.61 -15.03
C GLY A 102 -49.63 14.06 -15.42
N GLN A 103 -49.07 14.88 -14.52
CA GLN A 103 -48.62 16.23 -14.85
C GLN A 103 -47.48 16.19 -15.86
N ASP A 104 -47.56 17.07 -16.86
CA ASP A 104 -46.50 17.30 -17.83
C ASP A 104 -45.72 18.58 -17.45
N VAL A 105 -44.41 18.51 -17.63
CA VAL A 105 -43.47 19.60 -17.31
C VAL A 105 -42.58 19.80 -18.52
N GLN A 106 -42.23 21.06 -18.81
CA GLN A 106 -41.23 21.35 -19.83
C GLN A 106 -39.85 20.86 -19.35
N LEU A 107 -39.35 19.83 -20.01
CA LEU A 107 -38.08 19.20 -19.63
C LEU A 107 -36.88 19.99 -20.19
N PRO A 108 -35.77 20.07 -19.44
CA PRO A 108 -34.51 20.61 -19.94
C PRO A 108 -33.96 19.79 -21.11
N ASP A 109 -32.91 20.32 -21.74
CA ASP A 109 -32.16 19.60 -22.78
C ASP A 109 -31.49 18.34 -22.20
N SER A 110 -31.32 17.32 -23.04
CA SER A 110 -30.79 16.02 -22.66
C SER A 110 -29.32 16.08 -22.23
N ASP A 111 -28.56 17.06 -22.73
CA ASP A 111 -27.15 17.25 -22.35
C ASP A 111 -26.98 17.52 -20.84
N ALA A 112 -27.93 18.24 -20.22
CA ALA A 112 -27.90 18.54 -18.79
C ALA A 112 -28.12 17.30 -17.93
N TRP A 113 -28.79 16.26 -18.45
CA TRP A 113 -29.14 15.06 -17.69
C TRP A 113 -27.92 14.31 -17.14
N LEU A 114 -26.83 14.27 -17.92
CA LEU A 114 -25.61 13.54 -17.55
C LEU A 114 -24.90 14.12 -16.32
N SER A 115 -25.12 15.41 -16.03
CA SER A 115 -24.59 16.06 -14.82
C SER A 115 -25.29 15.61 -13.55
N TYR A 116 -26.56 15.19 -13.64
CA TYR A 116 -27.38 14.82 -12.48
C TYR A 116 -27.53 13.32 -12.30
N TYR A 117 -27.58 12.57 -13.40
CA TYR A 117 -27.78 11.13 -13.39
C TYR A 117 -26.46 10.38 -13.57
N SER A 118 -25.96 9.82 -12.47
CA SER A 118 -24.89 8.82 -12.52
C SER A 118 -25.47 7.42 -12.37
N ALA A 119 -25.15 6.54 -13.33
CA ALA A 119 -25.45 5.12 -13.23
C ALA A 119 -24.79 4.45 -12.00
N ARG A 120 -23.72 5.03 -11.44
CA ARG A 120 -23.00 4.51 -10.26
C ARG A 120 -22.99 5.53 -9.13
N SER A 121 -23.48 5.12 -7.96
CA SER A 121 -23.65 6.00 -6.80
C SER A 121 -22.33 6.48 -6.18
N SER A 122 -21.24 5.77 -6.42
CA SER A 122 -19.92 6.08 -5.85
C SER A 122 -19.18 7.21 -6.58
N ALA A 123 -19.46 7.42 -7.87
CA ALA A 123 -18.73 8.37 -8.72
C ALA A 123 -18.84 9.83 -8.23
N THR A 124 -19.89 10.16 -7.47
CA THR A 124 -20.13 11.49 -6.90
C THR A 124 -19.75 11.61 -5.42
N SER A 125 -19.17 10.57 -4.82
CA SER A 125 -18.69 10.62 -3.43
C SER A 125 -17.26 11.15 -3.37
N GLU A 126 -16.84 11.75 -2.24
CA GLU A 126 -15.45 12.19 -2.03
C GLU A 126 -14.42 11.08 -2.31
N ARG A 127 -14.77 9.85 -1.91
CA ARG A 127 -13.99 8.65 -2.23
C ARG A 127 -13.95 8.38 -3.74
N GLY A 128 -15.06 8.55 -4.44
CA GLY A 128 -15.14 8.33 -5.88
C GLY A 128 -14.40 9.39 -6.69
N THR A 129 -14.44 10.66 -6.29
CA THR A 129 -13.64 11.72 -6.90
C THR A 129 -12.15 11.47 -6.70
N ALA A 130 -11.72 11.11 -5.49
CA ALA A 130 -10.30 10.78 -5.23
C ALA A 130 -9.82 9.58 -6.08
N ILE A 131 -10.65 8.55 -6.25
CA ILE A 131 -10.34 7.40 -7.12
C ILE A 131 -10.30 7.80 -8.59
N ALA A 132 -11.19 8.68 -9.04
CA ALA A 132 -11.22 9.17 -10.41
C ALA A 132 -9.98 10.03 -10.73
N GLU A 133 -9.61 10.95 -9.84
CA GLU A 133 -8.41 11.80 -9.96
C GLU A 133 -7.13 10.95 -10.02
N ALA A 134 -6.99 9.97 -9.12
CA ALA A 134 -5.86 9.04 -9.13
C ALA A 134 -5.80 8.21 -10.42
N ALA A 135 -6.96 7.79 -10.95
CA ALA A 135 -7.01 7.06 -12.21
C ALA A 135 -6.58 7.93 -13.40
N GLU A 136 -6.99 9.19 -13.45
CA GLU A 136 -6.60 10.13 -14.50
C GLU A 136 -5.10 10.44 -14.48
N ALA A 137 -4.51 10.60 -13.30
CA ALA A 137 -3.07 10.80 -13.13
C ALA A 137 -2.26 9.63 -13.73
N GLU A 138 -2.80 8.41 -13.65
CA GLU A 138 -2.23 7.18 -14.21
C GLU A 138 -2.65 6.91 -15.67
N GLY A 139 -3.42 7.82 -16.30
CA GLY A 139 -3.92 7.66 -17.66
C GLY A 139 -4.98 6.56 -17.82
N ILE A 140 -5.60 6.13 -16.72
CA ILE A 140 -6.64 5.11 -16.67
C ILE A 140 -8.02 5.78 -16.73
N ARG A 141 -8.97 5.14 -17.41
CA ARG A 141 -10.36 5.62 -17.44
C ARG A 141 -10.94 5.59 -16.01
N PRO A 142 -11.47 6.70 -15.46
CA PRO A 142 -12.07 6.75 -14.11
C PRO A 142 -13.12 5.67 -13.87
N THR A 143 -13.93 5.38 -14.88
CA THR A 143 -14.98 4.37 -14.82
C THR A 143 -14.44 2.96 -14.56
N LYS A 144 -13.20 2.66 -14.94
CA LYS A 144 -12.57 1.37 -14.67
C LYS A 144 -12.00 1.28 -13.27
N ALA A 145 -11.37 2.34 -12.77
CA ALA A 145 -10.90 2.38 -11.40
C ALA A 145 -12.06 2.29 -10.39
N LEU A 146 -13.16 3.00 -10.65
CA LEU A 146 -14.37 2.91 -9.84
C LEU A 146 -15.00 1.50 -9.86
N GLU A 147 -14.96 0.81 -11.00
CA GLU A 147 -15.49 -0.57 -11.13
C GLU A 147 -14.69 -1.55 -10.27
N VAL A 148 -13.37 -1.41 -10.24
CA VAL A 148 -12.48 -2.22 -9.38
C VAL A 148 -12.73 -1.89 -7.91
N ALA A 149 -12.86 -0.61 -7.56
CA ALA A 149 -13.08 -0.17 -6.19
C ALA A 149 -14.43 -0.62 -5.61
N GLU A 150 -15.47 -0.72 -6.44
CA GLU A 150 -16.79 -1.23 -6.06
C GLU A 150 -16.81 -2.75 -5.86
N ASN A 151 -15.82 -3.48 -6.38
CA ASN A 151 -15.76 -4.95 -6.37
C ASN A 151 -14.48 -5.49 -5.71
N PRO A 152 -14.28 -5.30 -4.40
CA PRO A 152 -13.06 -5.72 -3.71
C PRO A 152 -12.82 -7.25 -3.76
N THR A 153 -13.87 -8.05 -3.82
CA THR A 153 -13.76 -9.51 -3.98
C THR A 153 -13.18 -9.90 -5.34
N ALA A 154 -13.53 -9.17 -6.41
CA ALA A 154 -12.98 -9.40 -7.74
C ALA A 154 -11.50 -9.00 -7.78
N LEU A 155 -11.13 -7.88 -7.16
CA LEU A 155 -9.74 -7.46 -7.00
C LEU A 155 -8.91 -8.52 -6.24
N ARG A 156 -9.45 -9.04 -5.13
CA ARG A 156 -8.79 -10.12 -4.37
C ARG A 156 -8.58 -11.36 -5.23
N ALA A 157 -9.58 -11.78 -6.00
CA ALA A 157 -9.47 -12.92 -6.90
C ALA A 157 -8.36 -12.71 -7.96
N ALA A 158 -8.27 -11.50 -8.52
CA ALA A 158 -7.22 -11.15 -9.48
C ALA A 158 -5.81 -11.19 -8.85
N ILE A 159 -5.64 -10.62 -7.66
CA ILE A 159 -4.36 -10.66 -6.91
C ILE A 159 -3.92 -12.10 -6.64
N LEU A 160 -4.86 -12.98 -6.28
CA LEU A 160 -4.53 -14.38 -5.98
C LEU A 160 -4.23 -15.21 -7.23
N ALA A 161 -4.86 -14.88 -8.36
CA ALA A 161 -4.75 -15.66 -9.60
C ALA A 161 -3.60 -15.22 -10.51
N ASP A 162 -3.19 -13.95 -10.46
CA ASP A 162 -2.20 -13.39 -11.37
C ASP A 162 -0.99 -12.76 -10.62
N PRO A 163 0.22 -13.32 -10.77
CA PRO A 163 1.43 -12.79 -10.15
C PRO A 163 1.75 -11.35 -10.56
N SER A 164 1.40 -10.92 -11.78
CA SER A 164 1.69 -9.55 -12.23
C SER A 164 0.84 -8.53 -11.47
N THR A 165 -0.45 -8.82 -11.30
CA THR A 165 -1.40 -8.04 -10.49
C THR A 165 -0.98 -8.03 -9.02
N ALA A 166 -0.51 -9.16 -8.47
CA ALA A 166 -0.01 -9.22 -7.10
C ALA A 166 1.21 -8.29 -6.87
N ARG A 167 2.17 -8.28 -7.80
CA ARG A 167 3.33 -7.38 -7.74
C ARG A 167 2.92 -5.91 -7.82
N ALA A 168 2.01 -5.57 -8.73
CA ALA A 168 1.49 -4.21 -8.86
C ALA A 168 0.77 -3.74 -7.57
N ALA A 169 -0.08 -4.59 -7.00
CA ALA A 169 -0.77 -4.31 -5.74
C ALA A 169 0.23 -4.12 -4.57
N ARG A 170 1.26 -4.97 -4.48
CA ARG A 170 2.34 -4.81 -3.50
C ARG A 170 3.07 -3.49 -3.65
N SER A 171 3.46 -3.11 -4.88
CA SER A 171 4.15 -1.84 -5.14
C SER A 171 3.30 -0.66 -4.70
N ALA A 172 2.03 -0.61 -5.10
CA ALA A 172 1.11 0.45 -4.73
C ALA A 172 0.92 0.57 -3.21
N LEU A 173 0.88 -0.57 -2.50
CA LEU A 173 0.84 -0.57 -1.03
C LEU A 173 2.12 -0.02 -0.42
N LEU A 174 3.30 -0.37 -0.94
CA LEU A 174 4.58 0.15 -0.46
C LEU A 174 4.71 1.65 -0.66
N ASP A 175 4.25 2.18 -1.80
CA ASP A 175 4.23 3.61 -2.06
C ASP A 175 3.32 4.33 -1.08
N ARG A 176 2.12 3.81 -0.84
CA ARG A 176 1.18 4.38 0.13
C ARG A 176 1.73 4.35 1.57
N ILE A 177 2.42 3.27 1.97
CA ILE A 177 3.02 3.15 3.32
C ILE A 177 4.05 4.26 3.60
N ARG A 178 4.74 4.77 2.56
CA ARG A 178 5.69 5.88 2.71
C ARG A 178 4.99 7.19 3.08
N GLU A 179 3.74 7.36 2.65
CA GLU A 179 2.96 8.59 2.82
C GLU A 179 1.93 8.50 3.97
N ASP A 180 1.61 7.29 4.44
CA ASP A 180 0.56 6.99 5.41
C ASP A 180 1.14 6.26 6.66
N PRO A 181 1.53 7.00 7.73
CA PRO A 181 2.09 6.42 8.95
C PRO A 181 1.11 5.51 9.72
N GLU A 182 -0.20 5.73 9.58
CA GLU A 182 -1.21 4.90 10.23
C GLU A 182 -1.26 3.51 9.59
N LEU A 183 -1.26 3.47 8.25
CA LEU A 183 -1.15 2.23 7.48
C LEU A 183 0.17 1.51 7.77
N GLN A 184 1.28 2.25 7.88
CA GLN A 184 2.58 1.69 8.27
C GLN A 184 2.50 0.97 9.62
N ALA A 185 1.90 1.61 10.63
CA ALA A 185 1.75 1.05 11.97
C ALA A 185 0.79 -0.15 11.99
N GLU A 186 -0.25 -0.16 11.15
CA GLU A 186 -1.17 -1.29 10.99
C GLU A 186 -0.46 -2.50 10.39
N LEU A 187 0.24 -2.33 9.26
CA LEU A 187 0.98 -3.42 8.62
C LEU A 187 2.06 -4.00 9.55
N ALA A 188 2.79 -3.14 10.28
CA ALA A 188 3.78 -3.60 11.25
C ALA A 188 3.15 -4.48 12.34
N ARG A 189 1.96 -4.13 12.84
CA ARG A 189 1.21 -4.95 13.81
C ARG A 189 0.81 -6.30 13.20
N ASP A 190 0.38 -6.33 11.94
CA ASP A 190 -0.03 -7.56 11.28
C ASP A 190 1.14 -8.50 11.00
N VAL A 191 2.31 -7.96 10.64
CA VAL A 191 3.56 -8.70 10.53
C VAL A 191 3.94 -9.31 11.88
N VAL A 192 3.88 -8.54 12.97
CA VAL A 192 4.24 -9.02 14.31
C VAL A 192 3.28 -10.10 14.81
N ARG A 193 1.99 -10.02 14.45
CA ARG A 193 0.96 -11.00 14.83
C ARG A 193 1.04 -12.31 14.05
N THR A 194 1.71 -12.30 12.89
CA THR A 194 1.82 -13.46 12.02
C THR A 194 3.22 -14.07 12.18
N ASP A 195 3.32 -15.16 12.96
CA ASP A 195 4.62 -15.74 13.37
C ASP A 195 5.54 -16.06 12.18
N ASP A 196 5.02 -16.57 11.08
CA ASP A 196 5.83 -16.91 9.90
C ASP A 196 6.36 -15.65 9.19
N LEU A 197 5.54 -14.59 9.08
CA LEU A 197 6.00 -13.31 8.54
C LEU A 197 7.02 -12.64 9.45
N LYS A 198 6.80 -12.68 10.77
CA LYS A 198 7.76 -12.19 11.76
C LYS A 198 9.11 -12.89 11.62
N LYS A 199 9.12 -14.21 11.44
CA LYS A 199 10.35 -14.99 11.21
C LYS A 199 11.00 -14.61 9.89
N ALA A 200 10.23 -14.51 8.80
CA ALA A 200 10.73 -14.12 7.48
C ALA A 200 11.40 -12.74 7.54
N VAL A 201 10.72 -11.74 8.11
CA VAL A 201 11.28 -10.38 8.30
C VAL A 201 12.53 -10.39 9.16
N ALA A 202 12.57 -11.21 10.21
CA ALA A 202 13.78 -11.35 11.02
C ALA A 202 14.95 -11.99 10.24
N THR A 203 14.67 -12.93 9.33
CA THR A 203 15.70 -13.51 8.45
C THR A 203 16.22 -12.47 7.46
N GLU A 204 15.32 -11.76 6.78
CA GLU A 204 15.67 -10.67 5.85
C GLU A 204 16.46 -9.55 6.56
N SER A 205 16.05 -9.16 7.77
CA SER A 205 16.77 -8.17 8.57
C SER A 205 18.21 -8.61 8.87
N ARG A 206 18.44 -9.89 9.16
CA ARG A 206 19.79 -10.42 9.40
C ARG A 206 20.62 -10.45 8.12
N ALA A 207 20.02 -10.76 6.98
CA ALA A 207 20.69 -10.70 5.68
C ALA A 207 21.09 -9.25 5.36
N ALA A 208 20.17 -8.30 5.56
CA ALA A 208 20.43 -6.86 5.39
C ALA A 208 21.54 -6.37 6.32
N ASP A 209 21.57 -6.78 7.59
CA ASP A 209 22.64 -6.43 8.52
C ASP A 209 24.02 -6.95 8.06
N LYS A 210 24.05 -8.18 7.53
CA LYS A 210 25.27 -8.78 6.96
C LYS A 210 25.74 -8.03 5.72
N ILE A 211 24.83 -7.71 4.80
CA ILE A 211 25.13 -6.89 3.62
C ILE A 211 25.64 -5.52 4.05
N GLY A 212 25.00 -4.91 5.07
CA GLY A 212 25.42 -3.64 5.66
C GLY A 212 26.85 -3.70 6.22
N TYR A 213 27.24 -4.80 6.86
CA TYR A 213 28.61 -5.02 7.32
C TYR A 213 29.61 -5.09 6.16
N VAL A 214 29.31 -5.85 5.11
CA VAL A 214 30.15 -5.94 3.90
C VAL A 214 30.27 -4.56 3.24
N ARG A 215 29.15 -3.84 3.09
CA ARG A 215 29.07 -2.49 2.53
C ARG A 215 29.90 -1.48 3.31
N GLN A 216 29.82 -1.52 4.64
CA GLN A 216 30.64 -0.68 5.51
C GLN A 216 32.14 -0.89 5.22
N ILE A 217 32.58 -2.13 5.03
CA ILE A 217 33.99 -2.44 4.76
C ILE A 217 34.42 -1.96 3.37
N ALA A 218 33.59 -2.12 2.35
CA ALA A 218 33.94 -1.61 1.02
C ALA A 218 33.98 -0.07 0.99
N GLU A 219 32.94 0.59 1.51
CA GLU A 219 32.79 2.05 1.38
C GLU A 219 33.64 2.85 2.38
N SER A 220 33.64 2.46 3.65
CA SER A 220 34.42 3.17 4.68
C SER A 220 35.84 2.63 4.81
N GLY A 221 36.03 1.37 4.40
CA GLY A 221 37.10 0.46 4.82
C GLY A 221 37.71 0.71 6.17
N GLN A 222 36.80 0.73 7.12
CA GLN A 222 37.08 0.44 8.50
C GLN A 222 36.51 -0.94 8.81
N ILE A 223 37.28 -1.73 9.56
CA ILE A 223 36.79 -2.99 10.14
C ILE A 223 36.62 -2.82 11.63
N ARG A 224 35.61 -3.53 12.16
CA ARG A 224 35.43 -3.66 13.60
C ARG A 224 36.06 -4.97 14.06
N THR A 225 37.09 -4.87 14.89
CA THR A 225 37.78 -6.04 15.46
C THR A 225 36.88 -6.78 16.46
N PRO A 226 37.21 -8.03 16.84
CA PRO A 226 36.46 -8.79 17.83
C PRO A 226 36.36 -8.15 19.23
N ALA A 227 37.32 -7.29 19.64
CA ALA A 227 37.20 -6.51 20.88
C ALA A 227 36.37 -5.22 20.70
N GLY A 228 35.87 -4.96 19.50
CA GLY A 228 35.02 -3.81 19.18
C GLY A 228 35.78 -2.55 18.81
N GLN A 229 37.10 -2.63 18.55
CA GLN A 229 37.90 -1.51 18.07
C GLN A 229 37.69 -1.29 16.57
N THR A 230 37.68 -0.04 16.14
CA THR A 230 37.63 0.30 14.72
C THR A 230 39.05 0.54 14.23
N VAL A 231 39.48 -0.22 13.23
CA VAL A 231 40.80 -0.07 12.59
C VAL A 231 40.63 0.04 11.08
N GLU A 232 41.65 0.56 10.40
CA GLU A 232 41.65 0.63 8.94
C GLU A 232 41.72 -0.78 8.33
N ALA A 233 40.88 -1.02 7.34
CA ALA A 233 40.85 -2.28 6.61
C ALA A 233 42.06 -2.38 5.67
N PRO A 234 42.80 -3.52 5.69
CA PRO A 234 43.79 -3.81 4.66
C PRO A 234 43.18 -3.75 3.25
N ALA A 235 44.01 -3.42 2.25
CA ALA A 235 43.57 -3.31 0.85
C ALA A 235 42.91 -4.60 0.35
N GLU A 236 43.50 -5.76 0.63
CA GLU A 236 42.97 -7.08 0.24
C GLU A 236 41.55 -7.32 0.79
N LEU A 237 41.28 -6.86 2.01
CA LEU A 237 39.99 -7.04 2.68
C LEU A 237 38.93 -6.11 2.07
N ARG A 238 39.30 -4.89 1.69
CA ARG A 238 38.44 -3.96 0.95
C ARG A 238 38.08 -4.51 -0.43
N GLU A 239 39.07 -4.99 -1.19
CA GLU A 239 38.87 -5.57 -2.52
C GLU A 239 37.94 -6.80 -2.49
N GLU A 240 38.09 -7.66 -1.48
CA GLU A 240 37.19 -8.81 -1.31
C GLU A 240 35.76 -8.37 -0.96
N ALA A 241 35.59 -7.35 -0.12
CA ALA A 241 34.28 -6.79 0.21
C ALA A 241 33.60 -6.18 -1.03
N GLU A 242 34.33 -5.43 -1.85
CA GLU A 242 33.83 -4.86 -3.11
C GLU A 242 33.40 -5.95 -4.10
N ARG A 243 34.17 -7.05 -4.20
CA ARG A 243 33.83 -8.20 -5.04
C ARG A 243 32.51 -8.83 -4.62
N HIS A 244 32.35 -9.11 -3.32
CA HIS A 244 31.11 -9.69 -2.80
C HIS A 244 29.91 -8.74 -2.96
N LEU A 245 30.07 -7.44 -2.75
CA LEU A 245 28.99 -6.48 -3.00
C LEU A 245 28.62 -6.41 -4.47
N SER A 246 29.59 -6.44 -5.38
CA SER A 246 29.33 -6.44 -6.82
C SER A 246 28.53 -7.68 -7.26
N LEU A 247 28.77 -8.83 -6.62
CA LEU A 247 27.98 -10.04 -6.84
C LEU A 247 26.55 -9.89 -6.30
N ILE A 248 26.39 -9.37 -5.08
CA ILE A 248 25.08 -9.17 -4.45
C ILE A 248 24.24 -8.12 -5.19
N ASP A 249 24.83 -6.99 -5.56
CA ASP A 249 24.17 -5.92 -6.30
C ASP A 249 23.87 -6.32 -7.76
N GLY A 250 24.50 -7.39 -8.26
CA GLY A 250 24.27 -7.95 -9.59
C GLY A 250 23.17 -9.02 -9.67
N LEU A 251 22.57 -9.41 -8.53
CA LEU A 251 21.48 -10.38 -8.47
C LEU A 251 20.17 -9.79 -9.04
N GLU A 252 19.36 -10.63 -9.69
CA GLU A 252 18.01 -10.24 -10.11
C GLU A 252 17.07 -10.07 -8.90
N ASP A 253 16.01 -9.27 -9.03
CA ASP A 253 15.09 -8.92 -7.94
C ASP A 253 14.38 -10.11 -7.28
N ASP A 254 14.36 -11.29 -7.92
CA ASP A 254 13.75 -12.53 -7.44
C ASP A 254 14.76 -13.56 -6.92
N GLU A 255 16.05 -13.26 -6.95
CA GLU A 255 17.09 -14.13 -6.39
C GLU A 255 17.27 -13.92 -4.87
N ASP A 256 17.53 -15.02 -4.15
CA ASP A 256 17.72 -14.99 -2.69
C ASP A 256 19.09 -14.41 -2.33
N THR A 257 19.10 -13.15 -1.91
CA THR A 257 20.31 -12.45 -1.43
C THR A 257 20.87 -13.01 -0.11
N GLY A 258 20.09 -13.82 0.61
CA GLY A 258 20.40 -14.29 1.96
C GLY A 258 21.62 -15.21 2.02
N GLU A 259 21.74 -16.17 1.08
CA GLU A 259 22.88 -17.10 1.04
C GLU A 259 24.18 -16.35 0.71
N TRP A 260 24.15 -15.47 -0.28
CA TRP A 260 25.28 -14.61 -0.66
C TRP A 260 25.71 -13.69 0.47
N ALA A 261 24.76 -13.12 1.20
CA ALA A 261 25.04 -12.28 2.37
C ALA A 261 25.74 -13.07 3.50
N VAL A 262 25.37 -14.34 3.71
CA VAL A 262 26.03 -15.21 4.70
C VAL A 262 27.46 -15.50 4.29
N GLU A 263 27.67 -15.93 3.04
CA GLU A 263 29.00 -16.28 2.52
C GLU A 263 29.95 -15.08 2.56
N ALA A 264 29.52 -13.92 2.08
CA ALA A 264 30.31 -12.69 2.10
C ALA A 264 30.69 -12.29 3.54
N TYR A 265 29.73 -12.33 4.46
CA TYR A 265 29.95 -11.98 5.86
C TYR A 265 30.95 -12.93 6.54
N ASP A 266 30.78 -14.24 6.39
CA ASP A 266 31.64 -15.23 7.04
C ASP A 266 33.06 -15.20 6.48
N THR A 267 33.20 -14.97 5.17
CA THR A 267 34.51 -14.78 4.51
C THR A 267 35.23 -13.56 5.07
N LEU A 268 34.58 -12.39 5.06
CA LEU A 268 35.19 -11.16 5.60
C LEU A 268 35.48 -11.25 7.09
N LYS A 269 34.61 -11.90 7.87
CA LYS A 269 34.83 -12.10 9.31
C LYS A 269 36.08 -12.96 9.58
N THR A 270 36.31 -13.98 8.77
CA THR A 270 37.52 -14.81 8.84
C THR A 270 38.75 -13.98 8.50
N LEU A 271 38.71 -13.21 7.41
CA LEU A 271 39.80 -12.32 7.01
C LEU A 271 40.12 -11.23 8.06
N VAL A 272 39.09 -10.68 8.72
CA VAL A 272 39.30 -9.75 9.85
C VAL A 272 40.02 -10.44 11.01
N ALA A 273 39.65 -11.68 11.34
CA ALA A 273 40.31 -12.44 12.40
C ALA A 273 41.80 -12.71 12.06
N ASP A 274 42.07 -13.12 10.81
CA ASP A 274 43.42 -13.38 10.32
C ASP A 274 44.27 -12.11 10.30
N THR A 275 43.68 -10.97 9.89
CA THR A 275 44.33 -9.65 9.93
C THR A 275 44.73 -9.27 11.36
N VAL A 276 43.82 -9.48 12.31
CA VAL A 276 44.09 -9.23 13.73
C VAL A 276 45.19 -10.16 14.23
N GLU A 277 45.22 -11.43 13.82
CA GLU A 277 46.24 -12.37 14.25
C GLU A 277 47.63 -12.06 13.71
N ALA A 278 47.69 -11.63 12.44
CA ALA A 278 48.92 -11.26 11.75
C ALA A 278 49.61 -10.02 12.34
N ASP A 279 48.86 -9.07 12.92
CA ASP A 279 49.41 -7.86 13.56
C ASP A 279 49.66 -8.09 15.08
N PRO A 280 50.93 -8.23 15.53
CA PRO A 280 51.24 -8.46 16.94
C PRO A 280 50.85 -7.29 17.84
N GLU A 281 50.92 -6.05 17.35
CA GLU A 281 50.53 -4.88 18.14
C GLU A 281 49.03 -4.83 18.32
N LEU A 282 48.27 -5.08 17.24
CA LEU A 282 46.82 -5.15 17.30
C LEU A 282 46.35 -6.26 18.23
N ARG A 283 46.97 -7.46 18.21
CA ARG A 283 46.67 -8.52 19.18
C ARG A 283 46.85 -8.08 20.63
N VAL A 284 47.90 -7.32 20.93
CA VAL A 284 48.14 -6.82 22.30
C VAL A 284 47.08 -5.78 22.68
N ARG A 285 46.74 -4.86 21.76
CA ARG A 285 45.67 -3.87 21.97
C ARG A 285 44.31 -4.56 22.18
N GLU A 286 43.97 -5.54 21.36
CA GLU A 286 42.75 -6.35 21.46
C GLU A 286 42.65 -7.08 22.80
N ARG A 287 43.73 -7.74 23.23
CA ARG A 287 43.77 -8.43 24.53
C ARG A 287 43.58 -7.46 25.70
N ARG A 288 44.20 -6.28 25.65
CA ARG A 288 44.01 -5.22 26.66
C ARG A 288 42.57 -4.72 26.66
N THR A 289 42.01 -4.42 25.50
CA THR A 289 40.64 -3.92 25.37
C THR A 289 39.62 -4.96 25.87
N LYS A 290 39.79 -6.24 25.51
CA LYS A 290 38.97 -7.33 26.06
C LYS A 290 39.12 -7.43 27.58
N PHE A 291 40.34 -7.35 28.09
CA PHE A 291 40.60 -7.40 29.53
C PHE A 291 39.89 -6.26 30.28
N TYR A 292 40.09 -5.02 29.86
CA TYR A 292 39.45 -3.86 30.51
C TYR A 292 37.93 -3.86 30.34
N GLY A 293 37.44 -4.21 29.16
CA GLY A 293 36.01 -4.30 28.90
C GLY A 293 35.32 -5.36 29.75
N SER A 294 35.93 -6.55 29.90
CA SER A 294 35.42 -7.60 30.79
C SER A 294 35.46 -7.17 32.25
N LEU A 295 36.54 -6.51 32.69
CA LEU A 295 36.65 -6.01 34.07
C LEU A 295 35.61 -4.93 34.38
N GLN A 296 35.39 -3.99 33.46
CA GLN A 296 34.37 -2.95 33.62
C GLN A 296 32.96 -3.54 33.69
N LYS A 297 32.64 -4.50 32.82
CA LYS A 297 31.35 -5.21 32.87
C LYS A 297 31.16 -5.97 34.17
N ALA A 298 32.19 -6.68 34.64
CA ALA A 298 32.15 -7.39 35.91
C ALA A 298 31.95 -6.41 37.07
N THR A 299 32.72 -5.32 37.11
CA THR A 299 32.60 -4.28 38.16
C THR A 299 31.19 -3.72 38.22
N ARG A 300 30.63 -3.32 37.07
CA ARG A 300 29.27 -2.80 36.99
C ARG A 300 28.23 -3.83 37.46
N ALA A 301 28.38 -5.10 37.07
CA ALA A 301 27.49 -6.16 37.54
C ALA A 301 27.51 -6.30 39.07
N PHE A 302 28.68 -6.16 39.72
CA PHE A 302 28.77 -6.18 41.18
C PHE A 302 28.26 -4.89 41.85
N GLU A 303 28.39 -3.73 41.22
CA GLU A 303 27.82 -2.46 41.70
C GLU A 303 26.29 -2.47 41.64
N GLU A 304 25.70 -3.15 40.65
CA GLU A 304 24.25 -3.30 40.51
C GLU A 304 23.65 -4.32 41.48
N LEU A 305 24.48 -5.17 42.12
CA LEU A 305 24.01 -6.08 43.18
C LEU A 305 23.68 -5.29 44.44
N THR A 306 22.41 -5.29 44.79
CA THR A 306 21.90 -4.79 46.08
C THR A 306 21.43 -5.97 46.92
N PHE A 307 21.69 -5.92 48.22
CA PHE A 307 21.41 -7.01 49.16
C PHE A 307 20.41 -6.58 50.24
N ASP A 308 19.62 -5.54 49.97
CA ASP A 308 18.70 -4.92 50.93
C ASP A 308 17.64 -5.92 51.44
N ASP A 309 17.23 -6.89 50.60
CA ASP A 309 16.28 -7.97 50.93
C ASP A 309 16.93 -9.37 50.91
N ALA A 310 18.24 -9.46 51.19
CA ALA A 310 18.99 -10.72 51.06
C ALA A 310 18.37 -11.90 51.81
N GLY A 311 17.64 -11.68 52.91
CA GLY A 311 16.96 -12.73 53.66
C GLY A 311 15.91 -13.53 52.85
N ASP A 312 15.34 -12.94 51.80
CA ASP A 312 14.28 -13.56 51.00
C ASP A 312 14.81 -14.44 49.86
N PHE A 313 16.08 -14.27 49.47
CA PHE A 313 16.71 -15.00 48.37
C PHE A 313 18.10 -15.56 48.70
N TYR A 314 18.53 -15.49 49.96
CA TYR A 314 19.82 -16.02 50.39
C TYR A 314 19.87 -17.54 50.22
N GLU A 315 20.88 -18.01 49.49
CA GLU A 315 21.26 -19.42 49.43
C GLU A 315 22.70 -19.59 49.93
N ASP A 316 22.98 -20.68 50.66
CA ASP A 316 24.32 -20.97 51.21
C ASP A 316 25.42 -21.05 50.13
N ASP A 317 25.05 -21.35 48.88
CA ASP A 317 25.99 -21.39 47.75
C ASP A 317 26.40 -19.99 47.24
N MET A 318 25.61 -18.95 47.52
CA MET A 318 25.89 -17.59 47.03
C MET A 318 27.18 -17.03 47.62
N VAL A 319 27.38 -17.21 48.93
CA VAL A 319 28.60 -16.79 49.63
C VAL A 319 29.80 -17.57 49.09
N ARG A 320 29.67 -18.88 48.96
CA ARG A 320 30.74 -19.75 48.42
C ARG A 320 31.18 -19.32 47.02
N ARG A 321 30.24 -18.99 46.12
CA ARG A 321 30.56 -18.51 44.75
C ARG A 321 31.29 -17.17 44.75
N LEU A 322 30.94 -16.26 45.67
CA LEU A 322 31.64 -14.99 45.82
C LEU A 322 33.07 -15.18 46.36
N GLU A 323 33.26 -16.12 47.29
CA GLU A 323 34.59 -16.49 47.80
C GLU A 323 35.47 -17.14 46.72
N GLU A 324 34.92 -18.07 45.94
CA GLU A 324 35.62 -18.69 44.80
C GLU A 324 36.05 -17.63 43.77
N LEU A 325 35.17 -16.67 43.48
CA LEU A 325 35.49 -15.54 42.60
C LEU A 325 36.58 -14.64 43.19
N GLN A 326 36.51 -14.30 44.48
CA GLN A 326 37.54 -13.52 45.16
C GLN A 326 38.90 -14.21 45.06
N GLN A 327 38.94 -15.54 45.24
CA GLN A 327 40.17 -16.32 45.10
C GLN A 327 40.70 -16.28 43.66
N ALA A 328 39.83 -16.47 42.66
CA ALA A 328 40.21 -16.37 41.25
C ALA A 328 40.77 -14.98 40.88
N ILE A 329 40.15 -13.90 41.37
CA ILE A 329 40.65 -12.53 41.20
C ILE A 329 42.02 -12.37 41.87
N GLY A 330 42.21 -12.90 43.08
CA GLY A 330 43.48 -12.90 43.80
C GLY A 330 44.61 -13.60 43.03
N SER A 331 44.31 -14.76 42.43
CA SER A 331 45.24 -15.47 41.55
C SER A 331 45.60 -14.66 40.30
N CYS A 332 44.61 -14.04 39.64
CA CYS A 332 44.83 -13.16 38.49
C CYS A 332 45.71 -11.95 38.82
N LEU A 333 45.47 -11.30 39.97
CA LEU A 333 46.29 -10.18 40.45
C LEU A 333 47.73 -10.61 40.70
N THR A 334 47.94 -11.78 41.29
CA THR A 334 49.27 -12.34 41.53
C THR A 334 50.02 -12.59 40.22
N ALA A 335 49.35 -13.19 39.23
CA ALA A 335 49.91 -13.43 37.91
C ALA A 335 50.28 -12.12 37.18
N LEU A 336 49.40 -11.12 37.21
CA LEU A 336 49.66 -9.81 36.59
C LEU A 336 50.83 -9.07 37.24
N ARG A 337 50.90 -9.07 38.58
CA ARG A 337 52.02 -8.48 39.32
C ARG A 337 53.34 -9.21 39.04
N GLY A 338 53.30 -10.54 38.96
CA GLY A 338 54.45 -11.36 38.57
C GLY A 338 54.96 -11.02 37.17
N ALA A 339 54.06 -10.83 36.19
CA ALA A 339 54.42 -10.42 34.84
C ALA A 339 54.99 -8.99 34.75
N ALA A 340 54.60 -8.09 35.65
CA ALA A 340 55.15 -6.73 35.73
C ALA A 340 56.59 -6.70 36.29
N GLY A 341 56.94 -7.64 37.17
CA GLY A 341 58.27 -7.76 37.78
C GLY A 341 59.34 -8.45 36.91
N VAL A 342 58.99 -8.92 35.70
CA VAL A 342 59.88 -9.63 34.75
C VAL A 342 60.17 -8.77 33.49
N ARG A 343 59.91 -7.46 33.54
CA ARG A 343 60.38 -6.55 32.48
C ARG A 343 61.87 -6.23 32.69
N PRO A 344 62.77 -6.49 31.72
CA PRO A 344 64.18 -6.12 31.81
C PRO A 344 64.39 -4.61 31.89
#